data_AF-A0A849BVB2-F1
#
_entry.id   AF-A0A849BVB2-F1
#
_cell.length_a   1.000
_cell.length_b   1.000
_cell.length_c   1.000
_cell.angle_alpha   90.00
_cell.angle_beta   90.00
_cell.angle_gamma   90.00
#
_symmetry.space_group_name_H-M   'P 1'
#
loop_
_entity.id
_entity.type
_entity.pdbx_description
1 polymer ?
#
loop_
_entity_poly.entity_id
_entity_poly.type
_entity_poly.pdbx_seq_one_letter_code
_entity_poly.pdbx_strand_id
1 'polypeptide(L)'
;MPSTGPDATATAQQAADDQADPTARSGGRPLLVRTRAELARARAALEGPVAVVMTMGALHEGHAGLVRAARGRGRSVVATVFVNPLQFGEALDLESYPRDLEGDLALLGREGVDVVFAPPVEEVYPGGPPQVRVAAGPLGEVLEGASRPGHFDGVLTVVTKLLHLTRPDVVLFGQKDAQQLLLVRRMVADLSFDVEVVAAPTAREDDGLARSSRNARLDPDGRARAAVLSRALRRGE
;
A
#
# COMPACT_ATOMS: atom_id res chain seq x y z
N MET A 1 -59.91 -31.23 -32.43
CA MET A 1 -58.56 -31.44 -31.87
C MET A 1 -57.53 -30.79 -32.80
N PRO A 2 -57.01 -29.61 -32.43
CA PRO A 2 -55.63 -29.26 -32.75
C PRO A 2 -54.83 -29.05 -31.46
N SER A 3 -53.60 -29.54 -31.52
CA SER A 3 -52.57 -29.50 -30.49
C SER A 3 -51.96 -28.11 -30.39
N THR A 4 -51.95 -27.56 -29.17
CA THR A 4 -51.16 -26.39 -28.77
C THR A 4 -49.85 -26.88 -28.15
N GLY A 5 -48.71 -26.54 -28.77
CA GLY A 5 -47.39 -26.68 -28.15
C GLY A 5 -47.10 -25.50 -27.20
N PRO A 6 -46.32 -25.69 -26.11
CA PRO A 6 -45.94 -24.60 -25.23
C PRO A 6 -44.71 -23.84 -25.73
N ASP A 7 -44.75 -22.54 -25.44
CA ASP A 7 -43.83 -21.45 -25.74
C ASP A 7 -42.38 -21.70 -25.26
N ALA A 8 -41.41 -21.51 -26.15
CA ALA A 8 -39.98 -21.68 -25.91
C ALA A 8 -39.28 -20.34 -25.64
N THR A 9 -39.78 -19.55 -24.68
CA THR A 9 -39.22 -18.23 -24.37
C THR A 9 -38.89 -18.00 -22.89
N ALA A 10 -38.98 -19.03 -22.04
CA ALA A 10 -38.77 -18.88 -20.59
C ALA A 10 -37.42 -19.39 -20.04
N THR A 11 -36.45 -19.79 -20.86
CA THR A 11 -35.20 -20.43 -20.36
C THR A 11 -33.89 -19.70 -20.64
N ALA A 12 -33.91 -18.51 -21.26
CA ALA A 12 -32.68 -17.77 -21.55
C ALA A 12 -32.30 -16.72 -20.49
N GLN A 13 -33.21 -16.33 -19.59
CA GLN A 13 -32.96 -15.27 -18.60
C GLN A 13 -32.41 -15.79 -17.26
N GLN A 14 -32.28 -17.11 -17.09
CA GLN A 14 -31.86 -17.74 -15.84
C GLN A 14 -30.44 -18.34 -15.89
N ALA A 15 -29.72 -18.11 -16.99
CA ALA A 15 -28.36 -18.61 -17.22
C ALA A 15 -27.29 -17.50 -17.27
N ALA A 16 -27.63 -16.26 -16.92
CA ALA A 16 -26.72 -15.11 -16.95
C ALA A 16 -26.28 -14.60 -15.56
N ASP A 17 -26.77 -15.22 -14.47
CA ASP A 17 -26.52 -14.76 -13.09
C ASP A 17 -25.39 -15.51 -12.36
N ASP A 18 -24.61 -16.37 -13.03
CA ASP A 18 -23.68 -17.28 -12.32
C ASP A 18 -22.21 -17.23 -12.80
N GLN A 19 -21.72 -16.04 -13.15
CA GLN A 19 -20.27 -15.76 -13.23
C GLN A 19 -19.91 -14.52 -12.40
N ALA A 20 -20.19 -14.57 -11.10
CA ALA A 20 -19.56 -13.68 -10.14
C ALA A 20 -18.24 -14.31 -9.65
N ASP A 21 -17.14 -13.57 -9.77
CA ASP A 21 -15.84 -13.94 -9.22
C ASP A 21 -15.96 -14.15 -7.69
N PRO A 22 -15.68 -15.33 -7.14
CA PRO A 22 -15.79 -15.62 -5.70
C PRO A 22 -14.82 -14.82 -4.83
N THR A 23 -13.93 -14.01 -5.41
CA THR A 23 -13.00 -13.13 -4.69
C THR A 23 -13.53 -11.71 -4.46
N ALA A 24 -14.63 -11.32 -5.10
CA ALA A 24 -15.18 -9.97 -4.99
C ALA A 24 -16.06 -9.81 -3.73
N ARG A 25 -15.44 -9.54 -2.57
CA ARG A 25 -16.18 -8.97 -1.43
C ARG A 25 -16.65 -7.57 -1.80
N SER A 26 -17.96 -7.36 -1.86
CA SER A 26 -18.59 -6.09 -2.23
C SER A 26 -18.36 -4.98 -1.18
N GLY A 27 -17.55 -3.98 -1.54
CA GLY A 27 -17.83 -2.54 -1.37
C GLY A 27 -18.24 -1.98 0.00
N GLY A 28 -17.63 -2.41 1.10
CA GLY A 28 -17.83 -1.82 2.44
C GLY A 28 -16.74 -0.81 2.82
N ARG A 29 -17.05 0.13 3.73
CA ARG A 29 -16.02 0.94 4.40
C ARG A 29 -15.14 -0.02 5.23
N PRO A 30 -13.80 0.03 5.12
CA PRO A 30 -12.93 -0.89 5.85
C PRO A 30 -13.04 -0.66 7.35
N LEU A 31 -12.77 -1.69 8.15
CA LEU A 31 -12.67 -1.55 9.60
C LEU A 31 -11.47 -0.67 9.95
N LEU A 32 -11.74 0.54 10.46
CA LEU A 32 -10.72 1.46 10.92
C LEU A 32 -10.31 1.14 12.35
N VAL A 33 -9.02 0.90 12.57
CA VAL A 33 -8.41 0.68 13.89
C VAL A 33 -7.27 1.67 14.10
N ARG A 34 -7.10 2.15 15.35
CA ARG A 34 -6.11 3.18 15.70
C ARG A 34 -5.12 2.75 16.77
N THR A 35 -5.43 1.69 17.51
CA THR A 35 -4.55 1.16 18.57
C THR A 35 -3.99 -0.22 18.23
N ARG A 36 -2.86 -0.60 18.83
CA ARG A 36 -2.31 -1.95 18.73
C ARG A 36 -3.29 -3.01 19.22
N ALA A 37 -4.07 -2.71 20.26
CA ALA A 37 -5.06 -3.63 20.80
C ALA A 37 -6.24 -3.87 19.83
N GLU A 38 -6.73 -2.81 19.19
CA GLU A 38 -7.76 -2.93 18.13
C GLU A 38 -7.23 -3.69 16.92
N LEU A 39 -6.01 -3.37 16.46
CA LEU A 39 -5.38 -4.09 15.35
C LEU A 39 -5.19 -5.58 15.68
N ALA A 40 -4.74 -5.92 16.88
CA ALA A 40 -4.57 -7.31 17.29
C ALA A 40 -5.90 -8.08 17.26
N ARG A 41 -6.99 -7.48 17.75
CA ARG A 41 -8.34 -8.06 17.69
C ARG A 41 -8.82 -8.23 16.24
N ALA A 42 -8.68 -7.19 15.43
CA ALA A 42 -9.07 -7.22 14.02
C ALA A 42 -8.28 -8.30 13.26
N ARG A 43 -6.96 -8.34 13.43
CA ARG A 43 -6.07 -9.33 12.80
C ARG A 43 -6.41 -10.77 13.20
N ALA A 44 -6.81 -11.01 14.46
CA ALA A 44 -7.22 -12.32 14.93
C ALA A 44 -8.54 -12.81 14.30
N ALA A 45 -9.38 -11.89 13.83
CA ALA A 45 -10.64 -12.20 13.15
C ALA A 45 -10.49 -12.36 11.62
N LEU A 46 -9.31 -12.06 11.05
CA LEU A 46 -9.05 -12.24 9.62
C LEU A 46 -8.77 -13.69 9.26
N GLU A 47 -9.19 -14.09 8.06
CA GLU A 47 -9.02 -15.45 7.53
C GLU A 47 -7.88 -15.53 6.51
N GLY A 48 -7.20 -16.68 6.47
CA GLY A 48 -6.26 -17.05 5.43
C GLY A 48 -5.09 -16.07 5.28
N PRO A 49 -4.31 -16.18 4.19
CA PRO A 49 -3.13 -15.34 4.03
C PRO A 49 -3.52 -13.86 4.07
N VAL A 50 -2.91 -13.11 4.98
CA VAL A 50 -3.11 -11.69 5.16
C VAL A 50 -2.06 -10.95 4.34
N ALA A 51 -2.50 -10.24 3.32
CA ALA A 51 -1.65 -9.32 2.59
C ALA A 51 -1.70 -7.93 3.25
N VAL A 52 -0.55 -7.24 3.32
CA VAL A 52 -0.49 -5.86 3.82
C VAL A 52 0.10 -4.90 2.79
N VAL A 53 -0.53 -3.72 2.70
CA VAL A 53 -0.01 -2.57 1.95
C VAL A 53 0.31 -1.46 2.96
N MET A 54 1.60 -1.14 3.12
CA MET A 54 2.04 -0.12 4.07
C MET A 54 2.15 1.24 3.37
N THR A 55 1.41 2.24 3.85
CA THR A 55 1.37 3.57 3.23
C THR A 55 1.53 4.69 4.26
N MET A 56 1.82 5.89 3.78
CA MET A 56 1.77 7.12 4.56
C MET A 56 0.48 7.93 4.37
N GLY A 57 -0.53 7.37 3.69
CA GLY A 57 -1.75 8.10 3.31
C GLY A 57 -1.59 9.03 2.09
N ALA A 58 -2.60 9.87 1.86
CA ALA A 58 -2.75 10.66 0.63
C ALA A 58 -2.70 9.77 -0.62
N LEU A 59 -3.60 8.79 -0.61
CA LEU A 59 -3.61 7.68 -1.55
C LEU A 59 -4.04 8.11 -2.94
N HIS A 60 -3.61 7.31 -3.92
CA HIS A 60 -3.82 7.57 -5.34
C HIS A 60 -3.83 6.24 -6.09
N GLU A 61 -4.04 6.27 -7.41
CA GLU A 61 -4.19 5.06 -8.22
C GLU A 61 -3.02 4.06 -8.11
N GLY A 62 -1.79 4.56 -7.88
CA GLY A 62 -0.66 3.67 -7.58
C GLY A 62 -0.83 2.83 -6.30
N HIS A 63 -1.45 3.39 -5.26
CA HIS A 63 -1.79 2.66 -4.04
C HIS A 63 -2.99 1.73 -4.27
N ALA A 64 -3.98 2.14 -5.07
CA ALA A 64 -5.07 1.26 -5.48
C ALA A 64 -4.54 0.02 -6.21
N GLY A 65 -3.58 0.20 -7.11
CA GLY A 65 -2.89 -0.91 -7.78
C GLY A 65 -2.18 -1.87 -6.83
N LEU A 66 -1.55 -1.35 -5.76
CA LEU A 66 -0.98 -2.20 -4.69
C LEU A 66 -2.07 -3.02 -3.99
N VAL A 67 -3.20 -2.41 -3.66
CA VAL A 67 -4.31 -3.12 -3.00
C VAL A 67 -4.90 -4.20 -3.91
N ARG A 68 -5.09 -3.93 -5.20
CA ARG A 68 -5.55 -4.95 -6.16
C ARG A 68 -4.56 -6.12 -6.28
N ALA A 69 -3.27 -5.82 -6.32
CA ALA A 69 -2.24 -6.86 -6.31
C ALA A 69 -2.22 -7.66 -5.00
N ALA A 70 -2.57 -7.03 -3.87
CA ALA A 70 -2.68 -7.66 -2.56
C ALA A 70 -3.90 -8.58 -2.50
N ARG A 71 -5.05 -8.14 -3.05
CA ARG A 71 -6.27 -8.93 -3.13
C ARG A 71 -6.11 -10.22 -3.92
N GLY A 72 -5.32 -10.20 -4.99
CA GLY A 72 -4.99 -11.42 -5.74
C GLY A 72 -4.08 -12.42 -5.00
N ARG A 73 -3.59 -12.10 -3.79
CA ARG A 73 -2.61 -12.91 -3.03
C ARG A 73 -3.06 -13.25 -1.62
N GLY A 74 -3.92 -12.42 -1.02
CA GLY A 74 -4.42 -12.59 0.34
C GLY A 74 -5.92 -12.83 0.36
N ARG A 75 -6.38 -13.68 1.28
CA ARG A 75 -7.80 -13.80 1.62
C ARG A 75 -8.28 -12.60 2.41
N SER A 76 -7.38 -11.94 3.14
CA SER A 76 -7.62 -10.65 3.76
C SER A 76 -6.55 -9.62 3.41
N VAL A 77 -6.92 -8.35 3.32
CA VAL A 77 -6.00 -7.23 3.07
C VAL A 77 -6.11 -6.22 4.19
N VAL A 78 -4.94 -5.89 4.74
CA VAL A 78 -4.73 -4.81 5.70
C VAL A 78 -4.01 -3.68 4.99
N ALA A 79 -4.43 -2.44 5.21
CA ALA A 79 -3.65 -1.27 4.82
C ALA A 79 -3.21 -0.50 6.06
N THR A 80 -1.99 0.02 6.07
CA THR A 80 -1.56 1.00 7.09
C THR A 80 -1.55 2.40 6.50
N VAL A 81 -2.01 3.37 7.28
CA VAL A 81 -1.94 4.80 6.95
C VAL A 81 -1.20 5.48 8.09
N PHE A 82 0.11 5.65 7.93
CA PHE A 82 0.96 6.21 8.98
C PHE A 82 2.09 7.05 8.40
N VAL A 83 2.04 8.37 8.64
CA VAL A 83 3.13 9.29 8.31
C VAL A 83 4.22 9.14 9.37
N ASN A 84 5.23 8.34 9.07
CA ASN A 84 6.33 8.04 9.99
C ASN A 84 7.29 9.23 10.16
N PRO A 85 7.43 9.85 11.35
CA PRO A 85 8.37 10.95 11.53
C PRO A 85 9.85 10.57 11.32
N LEU A 86 10.22 9.30 11.56
CA LEU A 86 11.63 8.87 11.53
C LEU A 86 12.26 8.90 10.14
N GLN A 87 11.45 8.96 9.09
CA GLN A 87 11.92 8.94 7.70
C GLN A 87 11.89 10.32 7.03
N PHE A 88 11.67 11.39 7.80
CA PHE A 88 11.76 12.77 7.32
C PHE A 88 13.05 13.41 7.84
N GLY A 89 13.82 14.03 6.93
CA GLY A 89 15.03 14.77 7.28
C GLY A 89 14.75 16.22 7.70
N GLU A 90 13.63 16.78 7.26
CA GLU A 90 13.23 18.16 7.54
C GLU A 90 11.85 18.19 8.20
N ALA A 91 11.71 18.97 9.28
CA ALA A 91 10.45 19.12 10.00
C ALA A 91 9.33 19.68 9.12
N LEU A 92 9.65 20.64 8.24
CA LEU A 92 8.69 21.23 7.31
C LEU A 92 8.14 20.21 6.30
N ASP A 93 8.94 19.23 5.87
CA ASP A 93 8.46 18.18 4.95
C ASP A 93 7.48 17.22 5.65
N LEU A 94 7.66 16.98 6.97
CA LEU A 94 6.74 16.19 7.79
C LEU A 94 5.44 16.96 8.08
N GLU A 95 5.54 18.23 8.42
CA GLU A 95 4.39 19.09 8.71
C GLU A 95 3.50 19.24 7.47
N SER A 96 4.11 19.55 6.32
CA SER A 96 3.42 19.75 5.03
C SER A 96 3.04 18.47 4.30
N TYR A 97 3.29 17.28 4.87
CA TYR A 97 2.89 16.02 4.24
C TYR A 97 1.35 15.94 4.18
N PRO A 98 0.75 15.66 3.00
CA PRO A 98 -0.70 15.65 2.84
C PRO A 98 -1.35 14.57 3.70
N ARG A 99 -2.48 14.89 4.33
CA ARG A 99 -3.27 13.98 5.17
C ARG A 99 -4.75 14.10 4.80
N ASP A 100 -5.31 13.05 4.25
CA ASP A 100 -6.74 12.96 3.89
C ASP A 100 -7.27 11.56 4.23
N LEU A 101 -7.45 11.29 5.52
CA LEU A 101 -7.84 9.95 5.97
C LEU A 101 -9.22 9.53 5.44
N GLU A 102 -10.16 10.46 5.26
CA GLU A 102 -11.47 10.12 4.71
C GLU A 102 -11.38 9.76 3.22
N GLY A 103 -10.62 10.51 2.43
CA GLY A 103 -10.32 10.15 1.04
C GLY A 103 -9.58 8.82 0.92
N ASP A 104 -8.62 8.57 1.81
CA ASP A 104 -7.87 7.31 1.90
C ASP A 104 -8.82 6.14 2.20
N LEU A 105 -9.69 6.25 3.20
CA LEU A 105 -10.67 5.22 3.56
C LEU A 105 -11.66 4.94 2.43
N ALA A 106 -12.11 5.99 1.72
CA ALA A 106 -13.00 5.83 0.58
C ALA A 106 -12.32 5.06 -0.56
N LEU A 107 -11.06 5.35 -0.87
CA LEU A 107 -10.29 4.60 -1.85
C LEU A 107 -10.09 3.15 -1.42
N LEU A 108 -9.59 2.93 -0.20
CA LEU A 108 -9.32 1.59 0.32
C LEU A 108 -10.59 0.73 0.39
N GLY A 109 -11.75 1.32 0.73
CA GLY A 109 -13.04 0.64 0.72
C GLY A 109 -13.50 0.23 -0.69
N ARG A 110 -13.28 1.08 -1.70
CA ARG A 110 -13.58 0.73 -3.10
C ARG A 110 -12.72 -0.43 -3.62
N GLU A 111 -11.45 -0.47 -3.23
CA GLU A 111 -10.53 -1.58 -3.54
C GLU A 111 -10.72 -2.79 -2.61
N GLY A 112 -11.70 -2.71 -1.71
CA GLY A 112 -12.18 -3.81 -0.89
C GLY A 112 -11.32 -4.16 0.31
N VAL A 113 -10.46 -3.27 0.85
CA VAL A 113 -9.63 -3.51 2.06
C VAL A 113 -10.49 -3.94 3.27
N ASP A 114 -10.02 -4.91 4.07
CA ASP A 114 -10.76 -5.39 5.24
C ASP A 114 -10.51 -4.50 6.46
N VAL A 115 -9.25 -4.15 6.71
CA VAL A 115 -8.82 -3.39 7.90
C VAL A 115 -7.86 -2.27 7.50
N VAL A 116 -8.10 -1.08 8.03
CA VAL A 116 -7.17 0.06 7.94
C VAL A 116 -6.63 0.37 9.31
N PHE A 117 -5.32 0.24 9.48
CA PHE A 117 -4.61 0.68 10.66
C PHE A 117 -4.07 2.09 10.45
N ALA A 118 -4.68 3.07 11.11
CA ALA A 118 -4.27 4.48 11.06
C ALA A 118 -3.93 4.99 12.47
N PRO A 119 -2.80 4.53 13.05
CA PRO A 119 -2.42 4.90 14.41
C PRO A 119 -1.91 6.34 14.52
N PRO A 120 -2.07 6.98 15.70
CA PRO A 120 -1.30 8.16 16.03
C PRO A 120 0.19 7.79 16.28
N VAL A 121 1.07 8.80 16.31
CA VAL A 121 2.52 8.61 16.46
C VAL A 121 2.86 7.94 17.78
N GLU A 122 2.17 8.29 18.86
CA GLU A 122 2.39 7.78 20.22
C GLU A 122 2.05 6.28 20.33
N GLU A 123 1.13 5.81 19.47
CA GLU A 123 0.80 4.40 19.41
C GLU A 123 1.92 3.60 18.74
N VAL A 124 2.57 4.15 17.70
CA VAL A 124 3.72 3.50 17.05
C VAL A 124 5.01 3.68 17.85
N TYR A 125 5.19 4.83 18.49
CA TYR A 125 6.39 5.25 19.21
C TYR A 125 6.06 5.70 20.64
N PRO A 126 5.72 4.75 21.53
CA PRO A 126 5.42 5.08 22.92
C PRO A 126 6.66 5.67 23.59
N GLY A 127 6.51 6.85 24.20
CA GLY A 127 7.63 7.58 24.82
C GLY A 127 8.53 8.32 23.83
N GLY A 128 8.10 8.49 22.58
CA GLY A 128 8.85 9.24 21.56
C GLY A 128 9.75 8.35 20.69
N PRO A 129 10.74 8.93 19.98
CA PRO A 129 11.57 8.20 19.03
C PRO A 129 12.24 6.96 19.67
N PRO A 130 12.21 5.80 18.99
CA PRO A 130 12.74 4.58 19.56
C PRO A 130 14.25 4.65 19.72
N GLN A 131 14.74 4.16 20.86
CA GLN A 131 16.17 4.05 21.18
C GLN A 131 16.86 2.93 20.40
N VAL A 132 16.11 1.87 20.04
CA VAL A 132 16.58 0.75 19.21
C VAL A 132 15.95 0.87 17.83
N ARG A 133 16.78 0.78 16.79
CA ARG A 133 16.39 0.94 15.38
C ARG A 133 17.01 -0.14 14.51
N VAL A 134 16.43 -0.33 13.33
CA VAL A 134 16.99 -1.20 12.29
C VAL A 134 17.82 -0.34 11.35
N ALA A 135 19.12 -0.64 11.26
CA ALA A 135 20.02 0.04 10.34
C ALA A 135 19.87 -0.52 8.92
N ALA A 136 19.86 0.35 7.92
CA ALA A 136 19.85 -0.02 6.51
C ALA A 136 21.22 -0.50 5.98
N GLY A 137 22.27 -0.34 6.79
CA GLY A 137 23.63 -0.72 6.45
C GLY A 137 24.17 0.06 5.23
N PRO A 138 25.22 -0.46 4.58
CA PRO A 138 25.90 0.26 3.49
C PRO A 138 25.00 0.63 2.30
N LEU A 139 23.96 -0.18 2.02
CA LEU A 139 22.99 0.14 0.95
C LEU A 139 22.11 1.35 1.29
N GLY A 140 21.96 1.70 2.57
CA GLY A 140 21.28 2.90 3.03
C GLY A 140 22.12 4.18 2.96
N GLU A 141 23.41 4.07 2.63
CA GLU A 141 24.35 5.21 2.58
C GLU A 141 24.66 5.68 1.14
N VAL A 142 24.12 4.97 0.14
CA VAL A 142 24.32 5.28 -1.30
C VAL A 142 23.01 5.75 -1.95
N LEU A 143 23.07 6.26 -3.18
CA LEU A 143 21.92 6.69 -3.98
C LEU A 143 21.01 7.68 -3.22
N GLU A 144 19.72 7.36 -2.97
CA GLU A 144 18.83 8.23 -2.19
C GLU A 144 19.31 8.38 -0.75
N GLY A 145 19.93 7.34 -0.19
CA GLY A 145 20.48 7.32 1.15
C GLY A 145 21.58 8.36 1.37
N ALA A 146 22.43 8.56 0.36
CA ALA A 146 23.43 9.62 0.36
C ALA A 146 22.79 11.02 0.37
N SER A 147 21.63 11.17 -0.27
CA SER A 147 20.89 12.44 -0.34
C SER A 147 20.02 12.68 0.89
N ARG A 148 19.67 11.63 1.64
CA ARG A 148 18.76 11.67 2.79
C ARG A 148 19.31 10.79 3.93
N PRO A 149 20.40 11.20 4.61
CA PRO A 149 21.02 10.41 5.67
C PRO A 149 20.02 9.99 6.75
N GLY A 150 20.05 8.71 7.14
CA GLY A 150 19.14 8.14 8.15
C GLY A 150 17.69 7.88 7.69
N HIS A 151 17.32 8.28 6.46
CA HIS A 151 15.98 8.04 5.92
C HIS A 151 15.60 6.56 5.95
N PHE A 152 16.47 5.70 5.44
CA PHE A 152 16.20 4.28 5.33
C PHE A 152 16.22 3.55 6.68
N ASP A 153 16.99 4.00 7.67
CA ASP A 153 16.90 3.48 9.04
C ASP A 153 15.50 3.76 9.61
N GLY A 154 14.97 4.97 9.36
CA GLY A 154 13.60 5.34 9.70
C GLY A 154 12.55 4.46 9.02
N VAL A 155 12.73 4.18 7.72
CA VAL A 155 11.85 3.29 6.95
C VAL A 155 11.90 1.85 7.45
N LEU A 156 13.08 1.25 7.58
CA LEU A 156 13.22 -0.14 8.02
C LEU A 156 12.74 -0.35 9.45
N THR A 157 12.96 0.65 10.33
CA THR A 157 12.44 0.62 11.70
C THR A 157 10.91 0.58 11.71
N VAL A 158 10.23 1.45 10.93
CA VAL A 158 8.76 1.45 10.92
C VAL A 158 8.19 0.22 10.22
N VAL A 159 8.78 -0.22 9.10
CA VAL A 159 8.35 -1.43 8.38
C VAL A 159 8.49 -2.65 9.30
N THR A 160 9.61 -2.78 10.00
CA THR A 160 9.82 -3.83 11.01
C THR A 160 8.71 -3.82 12.05
N LYS A 161 8.41 -2.67 12.66
CA LYS A 161 7.33 -2.58 13.65
C LYS A 161 5.98 -2.96 13.06
N LEU A 162 5.64 -2.46 11.87
CA LEU A 162 4.36 -2.74 11.24
C LEU A 162 4.22 -4.21 10.86
N LEU A 163 5.28 -4.88 10.37
CA LEU A 163 5.27 -6.32 10.10
C LEU A 163 4.96 -7.14 11.37
N HIS A 164 5.55 -6.77 12.51
CA HIS A 164 5.26 -7.43 13.79
C HIS A 164 3.81 -7.20 14.26
N LEU A 165 3.25 -6.02 13.99
CA LEU A 165 1.90 -5.67 14.43
C LEU A 165 0.82 -6.29 13.53
N THR A 166 1.00 -6.22 12.21
CA THR A 166 0.01 -6.72 11.24
C THR A 166 0.13 -8.22 11.01
N ARG A 167 1.29 -8.83 11.27
CA ARG A 167 1.58 -10.27 11.09
C ARG A 167 1.05 -10.78 9.73
N PRO A 168 1.53 -10.20 8.62
CA PRO A 168 1.10 -10.57 7.29
C PRO A 168 1.85 -11.80 6.79
N ASP A 169 1.25 -12.51 5.84
CA ASP A 169 1.91 -13.55 5.07
C ASP A 169 2.62 -12.94 3.85
N VAL A 170 2.06 -11.84 3.31
CA VAL A 170 2.59 -11.12 2.15
C VAL A 170 2.58 -9.61 2.42
N VAL A 171 3.64 -8.92 2.04
CA VAL A 171 3.71 -7.46 2.02
C VAL A 171 4.02 -6.94 0.62
N LEU A 172 3.31 -5.90 0.19
CA LEU A 172 3.47 -5.33 -1.14
C LEU A 172 4.12 -3.94 -1.07
N PHE A 173 5.09 -3.74 -1.95
CA PHE A 173 5.75 -2.45 -2.16
C PHE A 173 5.79 -2.10 -3.66
N GLY A 174 5.64 -0.82 -3.98
CA GLY A 174 5.75 -0.33 -5.35
C GLY A 174 7.19 -0.31 -5.83
N GLN A 175 7.43 -0.68 -7.09
CA GLN A 175 8.76 -0.63 -7.71
C GLN A 175 9.30 0.79 -7.90
N LYS A 176 8.44 1.82 -7.78
CA LYS A 176 8.83 3.23 -7.90
C LYS A 176 9.99 3.56 -6.95
N ASP A 177 9.89 3.12 -5.71
CA ASP A 177 10.89 3.36 -4.67
C ASP A 177 11.84 2.14 -4.61
N ALA A 178 12.60 1.94 -5.70
CA ALA A 178 13.36 0.72 -5.94
C ALA A 178 14.40 0.40 -4.85
N GLN A 179 15.10 1.44 -4.33
CA GLN A 179 16.07 1.26 -3.24
C GLN A 179 15.38 0.84 -1.94
N GLN A 180 14.21 1.40 -1.63
CA GLN A 180 13.41 0.99 -0.48
C GLN A 180 13.00 -0.49 -0.60
N LEU A 181 12.47 -0.91 -1.75
CA LEU A 181 12.08 -2.30 -1.99
C LEU A 181 13.27 -3.26 -1.82
N LEU A 182 14.44 -2.89 -2.35
CA LEU A 182 15.67 -3.69 -2.18
C LEU A 182 16.06 -3.81 -0.70
N LEU A 183 16.06 -2.70 0.04
CA LEU A 183 16.41 -2.67 1.46
C LEU A 183 15.42 -3.47 2.31
N VAL A 184 14.12 -3.38 2.04
CA VAL A 184 13.11 -4.18 2.75
C VAL A 184 13.28 -5.67 2.47
N ARG A 185 13.54 -6.07 1.22
CA ARG A 185 13.86 -7.46 0.88
C ARG A 185 15.09 -7.97 1.63
N ARG A 186 16.15 -7.15 1.69
CA ARG A 186 17.37 -7.49 2.41
C ARG A 186 17.12 -7.62 3.91
N MET A 187 16.37 -6.69 4.51
CA MET A 187 15.98 -6.72 5.92
C MET A 187 15.18 -7.98 6.25
N VAL A 188 14.19 -8.34 5.43
CA VAL A 188 13.38 -9.55 5.62
C VAL A 188 14.24 -10.80 5.60
N ALA A 189 15.16 -10.91 4.63
CA ALA A 189 16.08 -12.04 4.54
C ALA A 189 17.06 -12.11 5.73
N ASP A 190 17.71 -10.99 6.07
CA ASP A 190 18.78 -10.95 7.09
C ASP A 190 18.25 -11.17 8.50
N LEU A 191 17.05 -10.67 8.78
CA LEU A 191 16.41 -10.78 10.09
C LEU A 191 15.43 -11.95 10.17
N SER A 192 15.40 -12.83 9.15
CA SER A 192 14.61 -14.06 9.13
C SER A 192 13.11 -13.83 9.35
N PHE A 193 12.54 -12.80 8.72
CA PHE A 193 11.10 -12.59 8.75
C PHE A 193 10.37 -13.62 7.89
N ASP A 194 9.33 -14.22 8.45
CA ASP A 194 8.41 -15.11 7.75
C ASP A 194 7.32 -14.31 7.01
N VAL A 195 7.74 -13.57 5.96
CA VAL A 195 6.84 -12.78 5.12
C VAL A 195 7.36 -12.72 3.68
N GLU A 196 6.48 -12.89 2.70
CA GLU A 196 6.82 -12.68 1.30
C GLU A 196 6.82 -11.19 0.93
N VAL A 197 7.90 -10.68 0.32
CA VAL A 197 7.98 -9.29 -0.17
C VAL A 197 7.73 -9.21 -1.68
N VAL A 198 6.50 -8.82 -2.04
CA VAL A 198 6.05 -8.72 -3.42
C VAL A 198 6.24 -7.30 -3.97
N ALA A 199 6.81 -7.22 -5.16
CA ALA A 199 6.95 -5.97 -5.90
C ALA A 199 5.75 -5.76 -6.82
N ALA A 200 5.16 -4.57 -6.79
CA ALA A 200 4.14 -4.16 -7.74
C ALA A 200 4.69 -3.15 -8.76
N PRO A 201 4.31 -3.26 -10.06
CA PRO A 201 4.72 -2.31 -11.08
C PRO A 201 4.44 -0.85 -10.72
N THR A 202 5.32 0.04 -11.17
CA THR A 202 5.11 1.49 -10.99
C THR A 202 3.89 1.95 -11.77
N ALA A 203 2.86 2.41 -11.08
CA ALA A 203 1.71 3.05 -11.72
C ALA A 203 2.11 4.42 -12.28
N ARG A 204 1.65 4.70 -13.50
CA ARG A 204 1.96 5.93 -14.23
C ARG A 204 0.68 6.69 -14.59
N GLU A 205 0.83 7.98 -14.81
CA GLU A 205 -0.15 8.83 -15.48
C GLU A 205 -0.07 8.59 -17.00
N ASP A 206 -1.03 9.13 -17.76
CA ASP A 206 -1.14 8.86 -19.20
C ASP A 206 0.09 9.34 -20.00
N ASP A 207 0.77 10.38 -19.50
CA ASP A 207 2.02 10.90 -20.06
C ASP A 207 3.28 10.13 -19.59
N GLY A 208 3.10 9.09 -18.79
CA GLY A 208 4.15 8.22 -18.26
C GLY A 208 4.79 8.68 -16.95
N LEU A 209 4.39 9.84 -16.40
CA LEU A 209 4.89 10.28 -15.09
C LEU A 209 4.52 9.24 -14.01
N ALA A 210 5.47 8.86 -13.17
CA ALA A 210 5.18 7.96 -12.04
C ALA A 210 4.24 8.67 -11.05
N ARG A 211 3.16 7.99 -10.64
CA ARG A 211 2.20 8.56 -9.68
C ARG A 211 2.85 8.67 -8.31
N SER A 212 2.70 9.83 -7.67
CA SER A 212 3.23 10.12 -6.34
C SER A 212 2.36 11.16 -5.63
N SER A 213 2.16 11.04 -4.32
CA SER A 213 1.50 12.06 -3.48
C SER A 213 2.17 13.43 -3.61
N ARG A 214 3.50 13.45 -3.74
CA ARG A 214 4.31 14.66 -3.98
C ARG A 214 4.06 15.36 -5.32
N ASN A 215 3.39 14.73 -6.30
CA ASN A 215 3.04 15.41 -7.58
C ASN A 215 2.12 16.62 -7.33
N ALA A 216 1.36 16.63 -6.23
CA ALA A 216 0.53 17.76 -5.82
C ALA A 216 1.31 19.04 -5.52
N ARG A 217 2.65 18.96 -5.35
CA ARG A 217 3.53 20.12 -5.13
C ARG A 217 3.97 20.80 -6.43
N LEU A 218 3.70 20.18 -7.59
CA LEU A 218 4.11 20.71 -8.88
C LEU A 218 3.09 21.75 -9.36
N ASP A 219 3.58 22.91 -9.78
CA ASP A 219 2.79 23.84 -10.59
C ASP A 219 2.57 23.26 -12.01
N PRO A 220 1.69 23.86 -12.83
CA PRO A 220 1.40 23.32 -14.17
C PRO A 220 2.64 23.12 -15.05
N ASP A 221 3.59 24.07 -14.99
CA ASP A 221 4.82 24.02 -15.77
C ASP A 221 5.78 22.92 -15.27
N GLY A 222 5.94 22.80 -13.95
CA GLY A 222 6.71 21.75 -13.29
C GLY A 222 6.13 20.37 -13.56
N ARG A 223 4.80 20.25 -13.56
CA ARG A 223 4.09 19.01 -13.90
C ARG A 223 4.35 18.60 -15.34
N ALA A 224 4.30 19.52 -16.30
CA ALA A 224 4.61 19.23 -17.71
C ALA A 224 6.08 18.78 -17.89
N ARG A 225 7.02 19.40 -17.18
CA ARG A 225 8.45 19.03 -17.24
C ARG A 225 8.75 17.68 -16.59
N ALA A 226 8.05 17.30 -15.52
CA ALA A 226 8.32 16.08 -14.75
C ALA A 226 8.27 14.79 -15.61
N ALA A 227 7.42 14.75 -16.64
CA ALA A 227 7.33 13.61 -17.57
C ALA A 227 8.64 13.33 -18.34
N VAL A 228 9.56 14.31 -18.43
CA VAL A 228 10.89 14.13 -19.04
C VAL A 228 11.67 13.02 -18.35
N LEU A 229 11.57 12.88 -17.02
CA LEU A 229 12.30 11.84 -16.28
C LEU A 229 11.92 10.44 -16.79
N SER A 230 10.62 10.18 -16.95
CA SER A 230 10.16 8.89 -17.46
C SER A 230 10.58 8.64 -18.92
N ARG A 231 10.67 9.68 -19.74
CA ARG A 231 11.15 9.57 -21.13
C ARG A 231 12.65 9.30 -21.19
N ALA A 232 13.43 9.93 -20.31
CA ALA A 232 14.86 9.72 -20.22
C ALA A 232 15.20 8.29 -19.81
N LEU A 233 14.51 7.75 -18.80
CA LEU A 233 14.69 6.36 -18.37
C LEU A 233 14.38 5.36 -19.50
N ARG A 234 13.26 5.51 -20.20
CA ARG A 234 12.90 4.65 -21.36
C ARG A 234 13.91 4.71 -22.52
N ARG A 235 14.66 5.80 -22.65
CA ARG A 235 15.70 5.92 -23.69
C ARG A 235 17.04 5.29 -23.28
N GLY A 236 17.25 5.07 -21.99
CA GLY A 236 18.44 4.43 -21.44
C GLY A 236 18.31 2.92 -21.25
N GLU A 237 17.12 2.36 -21.49
CA GLU A 237 16.85 0.92 -21.62
C GLU A 237 17.36 0.38 -22.96
#